data_AF-A0AAJ0GF64-F1
#
_entry.id   AF-A0AAJ0GF64-F1
#
_cell.length_a   1.000
_cell.length_b   1.000
_cell.length_c   1.000
_cell.angle_alpha   90.00
_cell.angle_beta   90.00
_cell.angle_gamma   90.00
#
_symmetry.space_group_name_H-M   'P 1'
#
loop_
_entity.id
_entity.type
_entity.pdbx_description
1 polymer ?
#
loop_
_entity_poly.entity_id
_entity_poly.type
_entity_poly.pdbx_seq_one_letter_code
_entity_poly.pdbx_strand_id
1 'polypeptide(L)'
;MTRPKAEATGEAEDVDVAQNEVGSGEVEGEYASPENDTETPSTSNEQSSPESAEVSREESNSAGTNYEREQPISNGRSTPSQAGTRSSSSKFANLRATFEQSPTATGNSIASKRRLASSEKLNELGSGQKQEFESEIARLRDELEKTKEICVALQEKVIGHEEREGRNAASGVEQKKEHEFEIAQMRAEIDRAQEMRNVLEEKVSRCGDTETRISQLQEELGKEREMRIAFEEKVTGLEEEIEVLNAALEQRDQQWQSEFEKSQAQLMSDAENRLNVVVKEASRRQEEAAIAQKQLVDLKQSIAASTRVSTEVSDTTFKEEIGLLQYEVQNWVINNFRRVKNENSPERLCEKLDKVAEPEQLEYLKPIYEKFEASARLQIYQATFTCYIMEIFDEPYLFGLQGQRDWARRSRQAADALRVVLDQETWNRWRVTTFEALRRSASITELVESATSGITEMICITLQALTDAEDSETWQSSLKPIIQRAISLAHSMRVQTAQYKFVLPVSEQPFDSELMEDVAGEGDDDAERLVRCATFPALTKLGQESVTSTARQVVVKAKVVCFDADDEEP
;
A
#
# COMPACT_ATOMS: atom_id res chain seq x y z
N MET A 1 -99.30 12.15 -14.04
CA MET A 1 -99.82 13.52 -14.27
C MET A 1 -99.65 14.32 -12.98
N THR A 2 -99.64 15.66 -13.08
CA THR A 2 -99.64 16.65 -11.96
C THR A 2 -98.50 16.64 -10.92
N ARG A 3 -97.50 17.51 -11.18
CA ARG A 3 -96.85 18.44 -10.19
C ARG A 3 -97.88 19.46 -9.65
N PRO A 4 -97.63 20.40 -8.67
CA PRO A 4 -96.37 21.08 -8.25
C PRO A 4 -96.22 21.15 -6.69
N LYS A 5 -95.57 22.10 -5.95
CA LYS A 5 -94.71 23.30 -6.19
C LYS A 5 -93.80 23.57 -4.95
N ALA A 6 -92.52 23.91 -5.14
CA ALA A 6 -91.68 24.79 -4.29
C ALA A 6 -90.38 25.08 -5.08
N GLU A 7 -90.02 26.30 -5.47
CA GLU A 7 -89.57 27.48 -4.68
C GLU A 7 -88.15 27.40 -4.12
N ALA A 8 -87.22 28.07 -4.81
CA ALA A 8 -85.98 28.63 -4.27
C ALA A 8 -85.59 29.86 -5.13
N THR A 9 -85.27 30.98 -4.46
CA THR A 9 -84.69 32.22 -5.01
C THR A 9 -83.21 32.01 -5.41
N GLY A 10 -82.60 32.78 -6.31
CA GLY A 10 -82.10 34.15 -6.11
C GLY A 10 -80.90 34.15 -5.15
N GLU A 11 -79.72 34.71 -5.45
CA GLU A 11 -79.32 35.80 -6.38
C GLU A 11 -77.92 35.56 -7.00
N ALA A 12 -77.40 36.53 -7.76
CA ALA A 12 -76.11 36.51 -8.45
C ALA A 12 -75.30 37.80 -8.17
N GLU A 13 -73.97 37.74 -8.31
CA GLU A 13 -73.00 38.81 -8.68
C GLU A 13 -71.58 38.17 -8.65
N ASP A 14 -70.82 38.14 -9.74
CA ASP A 14 -69.81 39.14 -10.21
C ASP A 14 -68.51 39.12 -9.37
N VAL A 15 -67.29 39.37 -9.87
CA VAL A 15 -66.56 39.39 -11.15
C VAL A 15 -65.14 39.86 -10.77
N ASP A 16 -64.09 39.24 -11.32
CA ASP A 16 -62.72 39.79 -11.57
C ASP A 16 -61.83 38.59 -11.97
N VAL A 17 -61.21 38.47 -13.15
CA VAL A 17 -60.49 39.41 -14.03
C VAL A 17 -59.15 39.88 -13.45
N ALA A 18 -58.10 39.11 -13.71
CA ALA A 18 -56.74 39.61 -13.81
C ALA A 18 -55.97 38.83 -14.89
N GLN A 19 -55.49 39.56 -15.90
CA GLN A 19 -54.59 39.04 -16.94
C GLN A 19 -53.13 39.15 -16.45
N ASN A 20 -52.25 38.26 -16.91
CA ASN A 20 -50.99 38.75 -17.50
C ASN A 20 -50.29 37.71 -18.38
N GLU A 21 -49.87 38.19 -19.56
CA GLU A 21 -48.83 37.62 -20.42
C GLU A 21 -47.45 37.92 -19.74
N VAL A 22 -46.24 37.56 -20.19
CA VAL A 22 -45.65 37.14 -21.48
C VAL A 22 -44.47 36.22 -21.16
N GLY A 23 -44.08 35.28 -22.04
CA GLY A 23 -42.92 34.42 -21.78
C GLY A 23 -42.42 33.61 -22.98
N SER A 24 -42.15 34.25 -24.12
CA SER A 24 -41.60 33.63 -25.33
C SER A 24 -40.19 33.07 -25.13
N GLY A 25 -39.93 31.87 -25.66
CA GLY A 25 -38.61 31.24 -25.68
C GLY A 25 -38.52 30.14 -26.74
N GLU A 26 -38.23 30.53 -27.97
CA GLU A 26 -37.91 29.61 -29.08
C GLU A 26 -36.52 28.99 -28.84
N VAL A 27 -36.40 27.67 -29.02
CA VAL A 27 -35.12 27.00 -29.31
C VAL A 27 -35.38 25.93 -30.37
N GLU A 28 -34.87 26.18 -31.58
CA GLU A 28 -34.76 25.17 -32.64
C GLU A 28 -33.73 24.11 -32.24
N GLY A 29 -33.96 22.85 -32.63
CA GLY A 29 -33.16 21.71 -32.16
C GLY A 29 -33.24 20.50 -33.09
N GLU A 30 -32.79 20.70 -34.33
CA GLU A 30 -32.35 19.72 -35.34
C GLU A 30 -32.63 18.22 -35.13
N TYR A 31 -33.36 17.65 -36.10
CA TYR A 31 -33.37 16.21 -36.36
C TYR A 31 -32.02 15.77 -36.97
N ALA A 32 -31.35 14.81 -36.34
CA ALA A 32 -30.24 14.08 -36.96
C ALA A 32 -30.34 12.58 -36.64
N SER A 33 -30.64 11.77 -37.65
CA SER A 33 -30.46 10.32 -37.62
C SER A 33 -29.04 9.94 -38.08
N PRO A 34 -28.56 8.78 -37.63
CA PRO A 34 -27.86 7.84 -38.50
C PRO A 34 -28.59 6.47 -38.43
N GLU A 35 -28.96 5.82 -39.54
CA GLU A 35 -28.03 5.10 -40.44
C GLU A 35 -27.11 4.18 -39.61
N ASN A 36 -27.50 2.95 -39.25
CA ASN A 36 -27.78 1.80 -40.11
C ASN A 36 -26.54 1.29 -40.87
N ASP A 37 -25.54 0.79 -40.14
CA ASP A 37 -24.47 -0.04 -40.71
C ASP A 37 -24.62 -1.50 -40.30
N THR A 38 -24.88 -2.32 -41.32
CA THR A 38 -24.93 -3.79 -41.24
C THR A 38 -23.60 -4.36 -41.68
N GLU A 39 -22.77 -4.82 -40.74
CA GLU A 39 -21.68 -5.73 -41.08
C GLU A 39 -21.84 -7.08 -40.36
N THR A 40 -22.04 -8.10 -41.18
CA THR A 40 -21.79 -9.50 -40.80
C THR A 40 -20.35 -9.83 -41.17
N PRO A 41 -19.75 -10.83 -40.52
CA PRO A 41 -19.21 -11.90 -41.35
C PRO A 41 -19.67 -13.28 -40.87
N SER A 42 -20.11 -14.09 -41.83
CA SER A 42 -20.33 -15.52 -41.65
C SER A 42 -19.11 -16.30 -42.17
N THR A 43 -18.49 -17.09 -41.31
CA THR A 43 -17.68 -18.28 -41.67
C THR A 43 -17.80 -19.26 -40.50
N SER A 44 -18.66 -20.28 -40.59
CA SER A 44 -18.30 -21.64 -41.04
C SER A 44 -17.10 -22.21 -40.24
N ASN A 45 -17.32 -23.03 -39.21
CA ASN A 45 -17.72 -24.45 -39.26
C ASN A 45 -16.55 -25.39 -39.59
N GLU A 46 -16.00 -26.06 -38.57
CA GLU A 46 -15.65 -27.50 -38.61
C GLU A 46 -15.30 -28.07 -37.21
N GLN A 47 -15.89 -29.24 -36.90
CA GLN A 47 -15.34 -30.45 -36.20
C GLN A 47 -14.22 -30.22 -35.15
N SER A 48 -14.28 -30.72 -33.91
CA SER A 48 -14.37 -32.17 -33.58
C SER A 48 -14.48 -32.45 -32.06
N SER A 49 -15.33 -33.40 -31.65
CA SER A 49 -15.11 -34.25 -30.44
C SER A 49 -14.07 -35.35 -30.79
N PRO A 50 -13.35 -36.01 -29.84
CA PRO A 50 -13.85 -36.74 -28.65
C PRO A 50 -13.09 -36.33 -27.36
N GLU A 51 -13.02 -37.03 -26.21
CA GLU A 51 -13.38 -38.40 -25.80
C GLU A 51 -13.61 -38.50 -24.26
N SER A 52 -14.02 -39.67 -23.78
CA SER A 52 -14.47 -40.00 -22.42
C SER A 52 -13.36 -40.19 -21.36
N ALA A 53 -13.68 -39.83 -20.11
CA ALA A 53 -13.25 -40.47 -18.84
C ALA A 53 -14.06 -39.77 -17.71
N GLU A 54 -14.89 -40.38 -16.86
CA GLU A 54 -14.90 -41.70 -16.21
C GLU A 54 -13.74 -41.94 -15.21
N VAL A 55 -13.85 -41.39 -14.01
CA VAL A 55 -13.24 -41.93 -12.78
C VAL A 55 -14.19 -41.75 -11.57
N SER A 56 -14.35 -42.84 -10.83
CA SER A 56 -14.94 -43.03 -9.49
C SER A 56 -14.72 -41.87 -8.51
N ARG A 57 -15.65 -41.48 -7.63
CA ARG A 57 -16.32 -42.24 -6.55
C ARG A 57 -15.33 -42.91 -5.59
N GLU A 58 -15.06 -42.26 -4.46
CA GLU A 58 -14.69 -42.97 -3.22
C GLU A 58 -15.29 -42.24 -2.01
N GLU A 59 -16.04 -42.99 -1.22
CA GLU A 59 -16.64 -42.57 0.05
C GLU A 59 -15.61 -42.80 1.17
N SER A 60 -15.56 -41.94 2.19
CA SER A 60 -14.86 -42.26 3.45
C SER A 60 -15.45 -41.50 4.62
N ASN A 61 -16.32 -42.18 5.36
CA ASN A 61 -16.71 -41.80 6.71
C ASN A 61 -15.51 -41.87 7.66
N SER A 62 -15.41 -40.95 8.62
CA SER A 62 -14.80 -41.23 9.92
C SER A 62 -15.26 -40.25 10.99
N ALA A 63 -15.46 -40.80 12.19
CA ALA A 63 -15.84 -40.14 13.44
C ALA A 63 -15.02 -38.88 13.78
N GLY A 64 -15.50 -37.93 14.60
CA GLY A 64 -16.59 -38.04 15.57
C GLY A 64 -16.06 -38.28 16.99
N THR A 65 -15.55 -37.24 17.65
CA THR A 65 -15.26 -37.23 19.10
C THR A 65 -15.63 -35.88 19.72
N ASN A 66 -16.55 -35.91 20.69
CA ASN A 66 -16.74 -34.84 21.66
C ASN A 66 -15.55 -34.78 22.63
N TYR A 67 -15.22 -33.59 23.13
CA TYR A 67 -14.89 -33.43 24.55
C TYR A 67 -15.32 -32.05 25.05
N GLU A 68 -15.85 -32.02 26.27
CA GLU A 68 -16.45 -30.85 26.89
C GLU A 68 -15.44 -29.93 27.61
N ARG A 69 -15.82 -28.64 27.70
CA ARG A 69 -15.81 -27.79 28.90
C ARG A 69 -14.74 -28.05 29.99
N GLU A 70 -13.91 -27.03 30.24
CA GLU A 70 -13.90 -26.31 31.54
C GLU A 70 -13.20 -24.94 31.47
N GLN A 71 -13.55 -24.03 32.39
CA GLN A 71 -12.98 -22.68 32.57
C GLN A 71 -12.17 -22.63 33.90
N PRO A 72 -11.92 -21.46 34.53
CA PRO A 72 -11.03 -20.36 34.13
C PRO A 72 -9.94 -20.08 35.18
N ILE A 73 -8.78 -19.50 34.80
CA ILE A 73 -7.84 -18.88 35.76
C ILE A 73 -7.37 -17.50 35.26
N SER A 74 -7.10 -16.63 36.23
CA SER A 74 -6.98 -15.18 36.15
C SER A 74 -5.56 -14.61 35.96
N ASN A 75 -5.53 -13.29 35.74
CA ASN A 75 -4.44 -12.33 36.04
C ASN A 75 -3.18 -12.32 35.15
N GLY A 76 -2.62 -11.11 34.97
CA GLY A 76 -1.23 -10.96 34.50
C GLY A 76 -0.93 -9.82 33.51
N ARG A 77 -1.43 -8.59 33.73
CA ARG A 77 -1.02 -7.42 32.92
C ARG A 77 0.44 -7.04 33.20
N SER A 78 1.34 -7.18 32.22
CA SER A 78 2.71 -6.62 32.25
C SER A 78 3.26 -6.37 30.84
N THR A 79 4.28 -5.53 30.77
CA THR A 79 4.76 -4.76 29.61
C THR A 79 5.51 -5.57 28.52
N PRO A 80 5.66 -5.02 27.29
CA PRO A 80 6.15 -5.79 26.15
C PRO A 80 7.68 -5.92 26.14
N SER A 81 8.16 -7.11 25.77
CA SER A 81 9.52 -7.37 25.29
C SER A 81 9.47 -7.62 23.80
N GLN A 82 10.17 -6.79 23.00
CA GLN A 82 10.13 -6.87 21.54
C GLN A 82 11.39 -7.50 20.96
N ALA A 83 11.15 -8.39 20.00
CA ALA A 83 12.01 -8.69 18.85
C ALA A 83 13.48 -9.08 19.10
N GLY A 84 13.70 -10.39 19.31
CA GLY A 84 14.90 -11.06 18.81
C GLY A 84 14.58 -11.85 17.54
N THR A 85 14.98 -11.35 16.36
CA THR A 85 15.16 -12.21 15.17
C THR A 85 16.52 -11.93 14.54
N ARG A 86 17.17 -13.00 14.10
CA ARG A 86 18.55 -13.00 13.59
C ARG A 86 18.52 -12.85 12.07
N SER A 87 19.30 -11.93 11.51
CA SER A 87 19.75 -12.04 10.12
C SER A 87 21.25 -12.38 10.07
N SER A 88 21.57 -13.36 9.25
CA SER A 88 22.94 -13.76 8.93
C SER A 88 23.51 -12.94 7.77
N SER A 89 24.83 -13.05 7.57
CA SER A 89 25.52 -12.77 6.30
C SER A 89 25.68 -11.29 5.87
N SER A 90 26.85 -10.72 6.17
CA SER A 90 27.83 -10.48 5.09
C SER A 90 29.27 -10.49 5.65
N LYS A 91 30.23 -11.00 4.87
CA LYS A 91 31.67 -11.09 5.22
C LYS A 91 32.54 -10.27 4.25
N PHE A 92 32.24 -8.98 4.03
CA PHE A 92 33.08 -8.11 3.18
C PHE A 92 33.07 -6.64 3.63
N ALA A 93 33.55 -6.36 4.84
CA ALA A 93 33.83 -5.00 5.31
C ALA A 93 34.81 -4.99 6.50
N ASN A 94 36.08 -5.38 6.30
CA ASN A 94 37.08 -5.26 7.38
C ASN A 94 38.56 -5.18 6.90
N LEU A 95 38.85 -4.30 5.93
CA LEU A 95 40.23 -3.94 5.51
C LEU A 95 40.34 -2.45 5.11
N ARG A 96 39.69 -1.53 5.84
CA ARG A 96 39.78 -0.07 5.57
C ARG A 96 39.57 0.81 6.81
N ALA A 97 40.21 0.47 7.93
CA ALA A 97 40.05 1.21 9.20
C ALA A 97 41.31 1.20 10.11
N THR A 98 42.51 1.17 9.53
CA THR A 98 43.79 1.13 10.29
C THR A 98 44.86 2.08 9.76
N PHE A 99 44.51 3.05 8.91
CA PHE A 99 45.49 4.01 8.36
C PHE A 99 44.92 5.42 8.11
N GLU A 100 44.13 5.96 9.04
CA GLU A 100 43.63 7.34 8.95
C GLU A 100 43.29 7.93 10.33
N GLN A 101 44.32 8.30 11.11
CA GLN A 101 44.19 9.27 12.20
C GLN A 101 45.43 10.18 12.31
N SER A 102 45.25 11.43 11.84
CA SER A 102 45.90 12.65 12.34
C SER A 102 47.40 12.90 12.02
N PRO A 103 47.88 14.17 12.04
CA PRO A 103 47.16 15.45 11.97
C PRO A 103 47.58 16.33 10.77
N THR A 104 46.76 17.34 10.46
CA THR A 104 47.14 18.45 9.57
C THR A 104 48.25 19.30 10.20
N ALA A 105 49.48 19.13 9.71
CA ALA A 105 50.61 19.99 10.07
C ALA A 105 50.84 21.07 9.01
N THR A 106 51.04 22.31 9.47
CA THR A 106 51.24 23.50 8.63
C THR A 106 52.58 23.46 7.87
N GLY A 107 52.60 22.79 6.72
CA GLY A 107 53.79 22.60 5.88
C GLY A 107 54.09 23.78 4.94
N ASN A 108 54.33 24.98 5.48
CA ASN A 108 54.83 26.08 4.65
C ASN A 108 56.28 25.77 4.21
N SER A 109 56.47 25.69 2.90
CA SER A 109 57.70 25.22 2.26
C SER A 109 58.96 25.97 2.72
N ILE A 110 60.01 25.21 3.04
CA ILE A 110 61.31 25.74 3.44
C ILE A 110 62.02 26.23 2.18
N ALA A 111 61.86 27.53 1.90
CA ALA A 111 62.62 28.22 0.87
C ALA A 111 64.12 28.15 1.20
N SER A 112 64.83 27.25 0.53
CA SER A 112 66.26 26.97 0.75
C SER A 112 67.14 28.07 0.17
N LYS A 113 67.15 29.24 0.81
CA LYS A 113 68.15 30.31 0.57
C LYS A 113 69.53 29.85 1.07
N ARG A 114 70.20 28.97 0.33
CA ARG A 114 71.62 28.67 0.54
C ARG A 114 72.45 29.87 0.10
N ARG A 115 73.22 30.40 1.06
CA ARG A 115 74.21 31.45 0.85
C ARG A 115 75.29 30.98 -0.13
N LEU A 116 75.46 31.69 -1.24
CA LEU A 116 76.71 31.73 -2.01
C LEU A 116 77.26 33.17 -1.99
N ALA A 117 77.78 33.55 -0.83
CA ALA A 117 78.44 34.84 -0.60
C ALA A 117 79.75 34.61 0.18
N SER A 118 80.70 33.92 -0.44
CA SER A 118 82.02 33.65 0.17
C SER A 118 83.16 33.34 -0.82
N SER A 119 83.02 33.61 -2.13
CA SER A 119 84.06 33.29 -3.13
C SER A 119 85.01 34.46 -3.45
N GLU A 120 84.63 35.72 -3.21
CA GLU A 120 85.46 36.89 -3.55
C GLU A 120 86.66 37.10 -2.61
N LYS A 121 86.62 36.60 -1.37
CA LYS A 121 87.68 36.84 -0.35
C LYS A 121 88.95 36.00 -0.49
N LEU A 122 89.07 35.17 -1.53
CA LEU A 122 90.27 34.34 -1.77
C LEU A 122 91.18 34.86 -2.88
N ASN A 123 90.75 35.85 -3.69
CA ASN A 123 91.60 36.41 -4.75
C ASN A 123 92.61 37.45 -4.26
N GLU A 124 92.34 38.17 -3.16
CA GLU A 124 93.27 39.21 -2.67
C GLU A 124 94.57 38.62 -2.07
N LEU A 125 94.48 37.47 -1.37
CA LEU A 125 95.61 36.83 -0.69
C LEU A 125 96.66 36.20 -1.64
N GLY A 126 96.30 35.91 -2.91
CA GLY A 126 97.23 35.34 -3.89
C GLY A 126 98.13 36.36 -4.60
N SER A 127 97.75 37.64 -4.59
CA SER A 127 98.46 38.69 -5.34
C SER A 127 99.82 39.04 -4.72
N GLY A 128 99.87 39.21 -3.40
CA GLY A 128 101.10 39.55 -2.66
C GLY A 128 102.20 38.50 -2.81
N GLN A 129 101.86 37.21 -2.66
CA GLN A 129 102.84 36.14 -2.83
C GLN A 129 103.41 36.07 -4.25
N LYS A 130 102.58 36.30 -5.29
CA LYS A 130 103.08 36.36 -6.67
C LYS A 130 104.10 37.49 -6.85
N GLN A 131 103.79 38.67 -6.31
CA GLN A 131 104.68 39.83 -6.38
C GLN A 131 105.99 39.62 -5.59
N GLU A 132 105.94 38.93 -4.45
CA GLU A 132 107.12 38.51 -3.69
C GLU A 132 108.00 37.53 -4.49
N PHE A 133 107.42 36.52 -5.13
CA PHE A 133 108.17 35.58 -5.98
C PHE A 133 108.76 36.24 -7.24
N GLU A 134 108.03 37.12 -7.91
CA GLU A 134 108.54 37.90 -9.05
C GLU A 134 109.71 38.82 -8.62
N SER A 135 109.59 39.44 -7.44
CA SER A 135 110.65 40.28 -6.86
C SER A 135 111.90 39.47 -6.49
N GLU A 136 111.72 38.26 -5.94
CA GLU A 136 112.83 37.35 -5.62
C GLU A 136 113.52 36.80 -6.89
N ILE A 137 112.76 36.46 -7.94
CA ILE A 137 113.33 36.07 -9.24
C ILE A 137 114.12 37.22 -9.87
N ALA A 138 113.60 38.46 -9.81
CA ALA A 138 114.32 39.64 -10.25
C ALA A 138 115.62 39.84 -9.43
N ARG A 139 115.55 39.72 -8.11
CA ARG A 139 116.70 39.81 -7.19
C ARG A 139 117.78 38.76 -7.50
N LEU A 140 117.38 37.51 -7.75
CA LEU A 140 118.27 36.41 -8.11
C LEU A 140 118.91 36.61 -9.50
N ARG A 141 118.20 37.19 -10.47
CA ARG A 141 118.78 37.56 -11.78
C ARG A 141 119.81 38.68 -11.63
N ASP A 142 119.52 39.69 -10.79
CA ASP A 142 120.45 40.78 -10.45
C ASP A 142 121.72 40.26 -9.72
N GLU A 143 121.58 39.32 -8.79
CA GLU A 143 122.71 38.66 -8.13
C GLU A 143 123.53 37.80 -9.10
N LEU A 144 122.87 37.08 -10.03
CA LEU A 144 123.54 36.31 -11.08
C LEU A 144 124.34 37.23 -12.02
N GLU A 145 123.83 38.42 -12.36
CA GLU A 145 124.57 39.36 -13.21
C GLU A 145 125.76 39.99 -12.47
N LYS A 146 125.57 40.44 -11.22
CA LYS A 146 126.67 40.96 -10.38
C LYS A 146 127.77 39.92 -10.17
N THR A 147 127.41 38.65 -9.99
CA THR A 147 128.41 37.57 -9.86
C THR A 147 129.11 37.27 -11.18
N LYS A 148 128.46 37.41 -12.35
CA LYS A 148 129.15 37.39 -13.65
C LYS A 148 130.15 38.54 -13.78
N GLU A 149 129.75 39.76 -13.45
CA GLU A 149 130.63 40.95 -13.47
C GLU A 149 131.86 40.76 -12.56
N ILE A 150 131.67 40.26 -11.34
CA ILE A 150 132.76 39.95 -10.41
C ILE A 150 133.71 38.89 -10.97
N CYS A 151 133.19 37.82 -11.59
CA CYS A 151 134.03 36.81 -12.25
C CYS A 151 134.91 37.44 -13.34
N VAL A 152 134.33 38.28 -14.20
CA VAL A 152 135.05 38.95 -15.29
C VAL A 152 136.11 39.90 -14.72
N ALA A 153 135.76 40.74 -13.75
CA ALA A 153 136.69 41.70 -13.14
C ALA A 153 137.84 41.02 -12.37
N LEU A 154 137.61 39.86 -11.75
CA LEU A 154 138.68 39.06 -11.13
C LEU A 154 139.57 38.41 -12.19
N GLN A 155 138.98 37.90 -13.28
CA GLN A 155 139.71 37.29 -14.39
C GLN A 155 140.60 38.32 -15.11
N GLU A 156 140.11 39.54 -15.33
CA GLU A 156 140.90 40.68 -15.82
C GLU A 156 142.03 41.09 -14.87
N LYS A 157 141.80 41.05 -13.54
CA LYS A 157 142.85 41.33 -12.54
C LYS A 157 143.96 40.29 -12.52
N VAL A 158 143.63 39.00 -12.67
CA VAL A 158 144.62 37.91 -12.77
C VAL A 158 145.49 38.12 -14.01
N ILE A 159 144.88 38.37 -15.19
CA ILE A 159 145.59 38.69 -16.43
C ILE A 159 146.51 39.91 -16.22
N GLY A 160 146.01 40.97 -15.58
CA GLY A 160 146.77 42.18 -15.28
C GLY A 160 147.92 42.00 -14.27
N HIS A 161 147.91 40.96 -13.43
CA HIS A 161 149.03 40.60 -12.56
C HIS A 161 150.06 39.72 -13.29
N GLU A 162 149.61 38.73 -14.06
CA GLU A 162 150.47 37.89 -14.91
C GLU A 162 151.26 38.75 -15.93
N GLU A 163 150.64 39.79 -16.50
CA GLU A 163 151.28 40.78 -17.36
C GLU A 163 152.29 41.72 -16.66
N ARG A 164 152.26 41.82 -15.33
CA ARG A 164 153.20 42.63 -14.53
C ARG A 164 154.38 41.81 -14.05
N GLU A 165 154.16 40.55 -13.64
CA GLU A 165 155.25 39.61 -13.39
C GLU A 165 156.13 39.44 -14.64
N GLY A 166 155.54 39.37 -15.83
CA GLY A 166 156.26 39.29 -17.09
C GLY A 166 157.17 40.49 -17.43
N ARG A 167 157.05 41.62 -16.73
CA ARG A 167 157.82 42.86 -17.00
C ARG A 167 158.90 43.19 -15.95
N ASN A 168 158.87 42.60 -14.76
CA ASN A 168 159.77 42.92 -13.64
C ASN A 168 160.76 41.79 -13.27
N ALA A 169 161.23 41.02 -14.25
CA ALA A 169 162.08 39.83 -14.05
C ALA A 169 163.54 40.09 -13.57
N ALA A 170 163.83 41.23 -12.95
CA ALA A 170 165.20 41.67 -12.62
C ALA A 170 165.44 42.03 -11.13
N SER A 171 164.48 41.80 -10.22
CA SER A 171 164.62 42.11 -8.79
C SER A 171 164.03 41.05 -7.86
N GLY A 172 164.79 40.65 -6.83
CA GLY A 172 164.28 40.10 -5.57
C GLY A 172 163.52 38.75 -5.61
N VAL A 173 164.17 37.66 -5.23
CA VAL A 173 163.56 36.32 -5.09
C VAL A 173 162.42 36.27 -4.05
N GLU A 174 162.38 37.21 -3.09
CA GLU A 174 161.32 37.33 -2.09
C GLU A 174 159.96 37.78 -2.70
N GLN A 175 159.95 38.79 -3.58
CA GLN A 175 158.71 39.42 -4.07
C GLN A 175 157.89 38.51 -4.99
N LYS A 176 158.55 37.55 -5.66
CA LYS A 176 157.86 36.63 -6.58
C LYS A 176 156.89 35.69 -5.85
N LYS A 177 157.23 35.24 -4.64
CA LYS A 177 156.37 34.35 -3.85
C LYS A 177 155.11 35.04 -3.35
N GLU A 178 155.17 36.35 -3.16
CA GLU A 178 154.05 37.16 -2.70
C GLU A 178 153.01 37.35 -3.82
N HIS A 179 153.45 37.66 -5.05
CA HIS A 179 152.57 37.68 -6.23
C HIS A 179 152.02 36.31 -6.62
N GLU A 180 152.82 35.24 -6.54
CA GLU A 180 152.35 33.88 -6.80
C GLU A 180 151.25 33.45 -5.81
N PHE A 181 151.33 33.91 -4.55
CA PHE A 181 150.28 33.73 -3.55
C PHE A 181 149.02 34.57 -3.84
N GLU A 182 149.16 35.85 -4.23
CA GLU A 182 148.03 36.68 -4.66
C GLU A 182 147.28 36.09 -5.87
N ILE A 183 148.00 35.57 -6.86
CA ILE A 183 147.41 34.93 -8.04
C ILE A 183 146.67 33.64 -7.65
N ALA A 184 147.24 32.82 -6.76
CA ALA A 184 146.57 31.64 -6.24
C ALA A 184 145.30 31.99 -5.44
N GLN A 185 145.34 33.06 -4.63
CA GLN A 185 144.18 33.55 -3.89
C GLN A 185 143.08 34.07 -4.82
N MET A 186 143.42 34.86 -5.84
CA MET A 186 142.47 35.35 -6.84
C MET A 186 141.84 34.22 -7.67
N ARG A 187 142.62 33.19 -8.04
CA ARG A 187 142.08 32.01 -8.75
C ARG A 187 141.08 31.23 -7.88
N ALA A 188 141.40 30.99 -6.60
CA ALA A 188 140.45 30.37 -5.67
C ALA A 188 139.19 31.22 -5.42
N GLU A 189 139.25 32.55 -5.61
CA GLU A 189 138.10 33.44 -5.53
C GLU A 189 137.24 33.42 -6.81
N ILE A 190 137.88 33.28 -7.99
CA ILE A 190 137.19 33.01 -9.26
C ILE A 190 136.42 31.68 -9.19
N ASP A 191 137.04 30.61 -8.68
CA ASP A 191 136.39 29.30 -8.58
C ASP A 191 135.13 29.36 -7.69
N ARG A 192 135.20 30.04 -6.54
CA ARG A 192 134.03 30.29 -5.67
C ARG A 192 132.95 31.12 -6.36
N ALA A 193 133.33 32.12 -7.15
CA ALA A 193 132.39 32.96 -7.87
C ALA A 193 131.71 32.20 -9.03
N GLN A 194 132.43 31.29 -9.69
CA GLN A 194 131.86 30.38 -10.69
C GLN A 194 130.90 29.35 -10.07
N GLU A 195 131.24 28.78 -8.92
CA GLU A 195 130.34 27.85 -8.23
C GLU A 195 129.05 28.56 -7.75
N MET A 196 129.17 29.79 -7.25
CA MET A 196 128.01 30.63 -6.93
C MET A 196 127.18 30.99 -8.17
N ARG A 197 127.81 31.27 -9.32
CA ARG A 197 127.10 31.47 -10.60
C ARG A 197 126.29 30.23 -10.97
N ASN A 198 126.89 29.05 -10.93
CA ASN A 198 126.22 27.80 -11.29
C ASN A 198 124.99 27.53 -10.39
N VAL A 199 125.12 27.76 -9.08
CA VAL A 199 123.99 27.63 -8.12
C VAL A 199 122.88 28.65 -8.39
N LEU A 200 123.23 29.88 -8.78
CA LEU A 200 122.23 30.90 -9.16
C LEU A 200 121.56 30.57 -10.50
N GLU A 201 122.30 30.05 -11.48
CA GLU A 201 121.77 29.63 -12.79
C GLU A 201 120.84 28.42 -12.66
N GLU A 202 121.18 27.42 -11.83
CA GLU A 202 120.28 26.31 -11.48
C GLU A 202 118.98 26.81 -10.80
N LYS A 203 119.09 27.75 -9.84
CA LYS A 203 117.93 28.37 -9.19
C LYS A 203 117.04 29.10 -10.19
N VAL A 204 117.62 29.89 -11.11
CA VAL A 204 116.88 30.62 -12.14
C VAL A 204 116.19 29.65 -13.12
N SER A 205 116.86 28.57 -13.54
CA SER A 205 116.26 27.53 -14.38
C SER A 205 115.07 26.87 -13.68
N ARG A 206 115.24 26.46 -12.42
CA ARG A 206 114.17 25.85 -11.62
C ARG A 206 113.00 26.80 -11.38
N CYS A 207 113.25 28.10 -11.25
CA CYS A 207 112.19 29.11 -11.22
C CYS A 207 111.43 29.19 -12.55
N GLY A 208 112.11 29.10 -13.70
CA GLY A 208 111.45 29.03 -15.02
C GLY A 208 110.57 27.79 -15.20
N ASP A 209 111.03 26.63 -14.71
CA ASP A 209 110.22 25.40 -14.70
C ASP A 209 108.97 25.55 -13.81
N THR A 210 109.09 26.23 -12.65
CA THR A 210 107.91 26.54 -11.84
C THR A 210 106.97 27.57 -12.49
N GLU A 211 107.50 28.57 -13.19
CA GLU A 211 106.72 29.60 -13.90
C GLU A 211 105.91 29.00 -15.06
N THR A 212 106.51 28.07 -15.82
CA THR A 212 105.79 27.33 -16.87
C THR A 212 104.74 26.38 -16.28
N ARG A 213 105.02 25.68 -15.16
CA ARG A 213 104.00 24.84 -14.51
C ARG A 213 102.87 25.66 -13.88
N ILE A 214 103.16 26.83 -13.32
CA ILE A 214 102.14 27.79 -12.86
C ILE A 214 101.26 28.25 -14.03
N SER A 215 101.85 28.54 -15.19
CA SER A 215 101.12 28.95 -16.39
C SER A 215 100.20 27.83 -16.90
N GLN A 216 100.67 26.58 -16.95
CA GLN A 216 99.85 25.42 -17.28
C GLN A 216 98.70 25.22 -16.29
N LEU A 217 98.97 25.32 -14.97
CA LEU A 217 97.94 25.20 -13.93
C LEU A 217 96.90 26.33 -14.03
N GLN A 218 97.30 27.55 -14.42
CA GLN A 218 96.38 28.65 -14.67
C GLN A 218 95.51 28.41 -15.93
N GLU A 219 96.07 27.80 -16.98
CA GLU A 219 95.31 27.41 -18.18
C GLU A 219 94.35 26.25 -17.91
N GLU A 220 94.81 25.21 -17.20
CA GLU A 220 93.99 24.07 -16.71
C GLU A 220 92.82 24.58 -15.85
N LEU A 221 93.09 25.50 -14.91
CA LEU A 221 92.10 26.10 -14.02
C LEU A 221 91.17 27.09 -14.76
N GLY A 222 91.65 27.75 -15.82
CA GLY A 222 90.82 28.54 -16.74
C GLY A 222 89.81 27.66 -17.47
N LYS A 223 90.27 26.56 -18.08
CA LYS A 223 89.42 25.55 -18.72
C LYS A 223 88.45 24.91 -17.74
N GLU A 224 88.86 24.64 -16.51
CA GLU A 224 87.96 24.13 -15.47
C GLU A 224 86.86 25.13 -15.11
N ARG A 225 87.17 26.43 -15.02
CA ARG A 225 86.16 27.49 -14.83
C ARG A 225 85.19 27.56 -16.00
N GLU A 226 85.67 27.54 -17.24
CA GLU A 226 84.82 27.53 -18.44
C GLU A 226 83.90 26.31 -18.46
N MET A 227 84.42 25.11 -18.16
CA MET A 227 83.60 23.90 -18.04
C MET A 227 82.58 23.99 -16.91
N ARG A 228 82.95 24.54 -15.74
CA ARG A 228 82.02 24.76 -14.62
C ARG A 228 80.89 25.71 -15.01
N ILE A 229 81.20 26.83 -15.67
CA ILE A 229 80.20 27.79 -16.17
C ILE A 229 79.26 27.09 -17.17
N ALA A 230 79.80 26.36 -18.15
CA ALA A 230 78.98 25.63 -19.12
C ALA A 230 78.11 24.52 -18.48
N PHE A 231 78.56 23.89 -17.39
CA PHE A 231 77.74 22.96 -16.62
C PHE A 231 76.69 23.68 -15.77
N GLU A 232 77.00 24.83 -15.19
CA GLU A 232 76.05 25.67 -14.42
C GLU A 232 74.95 26.24 -15.33
N GLU A 233 75.30 26.73 -16.52
CA GLU A 233 74.35 27.15 -17.58
C GLU A 233 73.46 25.99 -18.03
N LYS A 234 74.03 24.78 -18.17
CA LYS A 234 73.24 23.59 -18.51
C LYS A 234 72.32 23.14 -17.37
N VAL A 235 72.75 23.26 -16.11
CA VAL A 235 71.91 22.94 -14.95
C VAL A 235 70.75 23.92 -14.85
N THR A 236 71.02 25.23 -14.94
CA THR A 236 69.97 26.27 -14.90
C THR A 236 68.98 26.12 -16.06
N GLY A 237 69.43 25.86 -17.28
CA GLY A 237 68.52 25.59 -18.41
C GLY A 237 67.65 24.34 -18.23
N LEU A 238 68.17 23.29 -17.58
CA LEU A 238 67.37 22.09 -17.23
C LEU A 238 66.42 22.36 -16.06
N GLU A 239 66.79 23.20 -15.09
CA GLU A 239 65.91 23.63 -14.00
C GLU A 239 64.74 24.48 -14.53
N GLU A 240 64.99 25.40 -15.48
CA GLU A 240 63.96 26.16 -16.19
C GLU A 240 63.03 25.24 -17.01
N GLU A 241 63.57 24.25 -17.73
CA GLU A 241 62.76 23.27 -18.48
C GLU A 241 61.87 22.45 -17.53
N ILE A 242 62.41 22.02 -16.38
CA ILE A 242 61.64 21.32 -15.34
C ILE A 242 60.54 22.21 -14.75
N GLU A 243 60.80 23.50 -14.50
CA GLU A 243 59.79 24.45 -14.00
C GLU A 243 58.64 24.63 -15.01
N VAL A 244 58.96 24.82 -16.30
CA VAL A 244 57.96 24.93 -17.37
C VAL A 244 57.13 23.65 -17.52
N LEU A 245 57.77 22.48 -17.47
CA LEU A 245 57.07 21.18 -17.55
C LEU A 245 56.16 20.95 -16.33
N ASN A 246 56.61 21.30 -15.12
CA ASN A 246 55.79 21.20 -13.91
C ASN A 246 54.58 22.14 -13.98
N ALA A 247 54.77 23.39 -14.42
CA ALA A 247 53.66 24.34 -14.59
C ALA A 247 52.63 23.86 -15.64
N ALA A 248 53.09 23.24 -16.73
CA ALA A 248 52.21 22.65 -17.75
C ALA A 248 51.45 21.42 -17.22
N LEU A 249 52.08 20.58 -16.40
CA LEU A 249 51.42 19.46 -15.73
C LEU A 249 50.36 19.95 -14.73
N GLU A 250 50.69 20.93 -13.89
CA GLU A 250 49.74 21.50 -12.93
C GLU A 250 48.54 22.15 -13.63
N GLN A 251 48.76 22.92 -14.71
CA GLN A 251 47.68 23.49 -15.51
C GLN A 251 46.75 22.41 -16.10
N ARG A 252 47.32 21.31 -16.61
CA ARG A 252 46.57 20.19 -17.18
C ARG A 252 45.77 19.45 -16.10
N ASP A 253 46.34 19.26 -14.92
CA ASP A 253 45.67 18.60 -13.81
C ASP A 253 44.53 19.48 -13.23
N GLN A 254 44.71 20.80 -13.17
CA GLN A 254 43.63 21.77 -12.85
C GLN A 254 42.51 21.76 -13.91
N GLN A 255 42.84 21.68 -15.20
CA GLN A 255 41.84 21.53 -16.27
C GLN A 255 41.04 20.22 -16.10
N TRP A 256 41.73 19.10 -15.89
CA TRP A 256 41.09 17.80 -15.69
C TRP A 256 40.20 17.77 -14.45
N GLN A 257 40.63 18.38 -13.34
CA GLN A 257 39.79 18.55 -12.14
C GLN A 257 38.54 19.37 -12.45
N SER A 258 38.66 20.51 -13.14
CA SER A 258 37.50 21.33 -13.50
C SER A 258 36.52 20.63 -14.45
N GLU A 259 37.01 19.84 -15.41
CA GLU A 259 36.18 19.03 -16.29
C GLU A 259 35.50 17.88 -15.54
N PHE A 260 36.20 17.23 -14.62
CA PHE A 260 35.65 16.19 -13.76
C PHE A 260 34.55 16.73 -12.84
N GLU A 261 34.77 17.87 -12.18
CA GLU A 261 33.77 18.55 -11.35
C GLU A 261 32.52 18.96 -12.16
N LYS A 262 32.71 19.52 -13.37
CA LYS A 262 31.60 19.86 -14.29
C LYS A 262 30.81 18.61 -14.69
N SER A 263 31.50 17.54 -15.07
CA SER A 263 30.86 16.27 -15.46
C SER A 263 30.12 15.63 -14.27
N GLN A 264 30.66 15.73 -13.06
CA GLN A 264 30.02 15.23 -11.85
C GLN A 264 28.78 16.07 -11.49
N ALA A 265 28.87 17.39 -11.56
CA ALA A 265 27.74 18.30 -11.33
C ALA A 265 26.62 18.08 -12.35
N GLN A 266 26.96 17.90 -13.63
CA GLN A 266 25.98 17.59 -14.67
C GLN A 266 25.29 16.24 -14.41
N LEU A 267 26.05 15.19 -14.10
CA LEU A 267 25.47 13.86 -13.81
C LEU A 267 24.58 13.87 -12.56
N MET A 268 24.95 14.64 -11.53
CA MET A 268 24.11 14.86 -10.34
C MET A 268 22.82 15.60 -10.69
N SER A 269 22.90 16.66 -11.51
CA SER A 269 21.71 17.41 -11.96
C SER A 269 20.78 16.55 -12.83
N ASP A 270 21.33 15.75 -13.75
CA ASP A 270 20.56 14.81 -14.56
C ASP A 270 19.90 13.71 -13.71
N ALA A 271 20.58 13.22 -12.67
CA ALA A 271 20.04 12.25 -11.74
C ALA A 271 18.89 12.85 -10.89
N GLU A 272 19.05 14.09 -10.40
CA GLU A 272 18.02 14.83 -9.68
C GLU A 272 16.79 15.11 -10.56
N ASN A 273 17.00 15.55 -11.80
CA ASN A 273 15.93 15.76 -12.78
C ASN A 273 15.16 14.46 -13.07
N ARG A 274 15.86 13.33 -13.26
CA ARG A 274 15.23 12.01 -13.44
C ARG A 274 14.44 11.58 -12.20
N LEU A 275 14.98 11.78 -11.00
CA LEU A 275 14.29 11.47 -9.76
C LEU A 275 13.00 12.31 -9.62
N ASN A 276 13.07 13.61 -9.89
CA ASN A 276 11.92 14.50 -9.87
C ASN A 276 10.81 14.10 -10.86
N VAL A 277 11.16 13.61 -12.05
CA VAL A 277 10.19 13.06 -13.02
C VAL A 277 9.54 11.78 -12.49
N VAL A 278 10.33 10.84 -11.95
CA VAL A 278 9.82 9.57 -11.40
C VAL A 278 8.91 9.81 -10.19
N VAL A 279 9.27 10.74 -9.30
CA VAL A 279 8.45 11.10 -8.13
C VAL A 279 7.11 11.70 -8.56
N LYS A 280 7.11 12.65 -9.52
CA LYS A 280 5.86 13.23 -10.04
C LYS A 280 4.94 12.18 -10.69
N GLU A 281 5.50 11.27 -11.48
CA GLU A 281 4.72 10.20 -12.11
C GLU A 281 4.19 9.18 -11.08
N ALA A 282 4.95 8.89 -10.03
CA ALA A 282 4.49 8.06 -8.93
C ALA A 282 3.33 8.73 -8.15
N SER A 283 3.42 10.03 -7.87
CA SER A 283 2.33 10.79 -7.25
C SER A 283 1.07 10.80 -8.13
N ARG A 284 1.20 11.00 -9.44
CA ARG A 284 0.08 10.96 -10.39
C ARG A 284 -0.64 9.61 -10.37
N ARG A 285 0.10 8.50 -10.44
CA ARG A 285 -0.49 7.15 -10.38
C ARG A 285 -1.13 6.84 -9.02
N GLN A 286 -0.61 7.41 -7.93
CA GLN A 286 -1.22 7.27 -6.60
C GLN A 286 -2.56 8.00 -6.51
N GLU A 287 -2.69 9.16 -7.15
CA GLU A 287 -3.96 9.91 -7.24
C GLU A 287 -4.98 9.18 -8.11
N GLU A 288 -4.58 8.70 -9.29
CA GLU A 288 -5.40 7.86 -10.17
C GLU A 288 -5.91 6.59 -9.45
N ALA A 289 -5.04 5.92 -8.70
CA ALA A 289 -5.41 4.75 -7.89
C ALA A 289 -6.40 5.09 -6.75
N ALA A 290 -6.24 6.24 -6.09
CA ALA A 290 -7.17 6.70 -5.05
C ALA A 290 -8.57 7.02 -5.62
N ILE A 291 -8.63 7.64 -6.80
CA ILE A 291 -9.90 7.89 -7.51
C ILE A 291 -10.57 6.58 -7.89
N ALA A 292 -9.83 5.62 -8.47
CA ALA A 292 -10.36 4.30 -8.83
C ALA A 292 -10.86 3.51 -7.60
N GLN A 293 -10.13 3.55 -6.47
CA GLN A 293 -10.58 2.94 -5.22
C GLN A 293 -11.88 3.57 -4.70
N LYS A 294 -12.02 4.89 -4.76
CA LYS A 294 -13.26 5.58 -4.40
C LYS A 294 -14.42 5.12 -5.30
N GLN A 295 -14.22 5.10 -6.62
CA GLN A 295 -15.24 4.61 -7.57
C GLN A 295 -15.66 3.16 -7.28
N LEU A 296 -14.72 2.28 -6.94
CA LEU A 296 -15.04 0.90 -6.55
C LEU A 296 -15.83 0.81 -5.24
N VAL A 297 -15.58 1.68 -4.26
CA VAL A 297 -16.37 1.76 -3.02
C VAL A 297 -17.78 2.28 -3.31
N ASP A 298 -17.90 3.36 -4.10
CA ASP A 298 -19.18 3.95 -4.48
C ASP A 298 -20.03 2.95 -5.29
N LEU A 299 -19.43 2.24 -6.26
CA LEU A 299 -20.07 1.16 -7.01
C LEU A 299 -20.47 -0.02 -6.11
N LYS A 300 -19.59 -0.46 -5.20
CA LYS A 300 -19.91 -1.54 -4.26
C LYS A 300 -21.07 -1.16 -3.34
N GLN A 301 -21.14 0.09 -2.89
CA GLN A 301 -22.24 0.61 -2.07
C GLN A 301 -23.53 0.72 -2.88
N SER A 302 -23.47 1.19 -4.13
CA SER A 302 -24.61 1.26 -5.05
C SER A 302 -25.18 -0.13 -5.36
N ILE A 303 -24.32 -1.10 -5.73
CA ILE A 303 -24.70 -2.49 -5.97
C ILE A 303 -25.31 -3.08 -4.70
N ALA A 304 -24.67 -2.96 -3.53
CA ALA A 304 -25.20 -3.49 -2.28
C ALA A 304 -26.53 -2.85 -1.84
N ALA A 305 -26.78 -1.59 -2.20
CA ALA A 305 -28.08 -0.96 -2.01
C ALA A 305 -29.14 -1.50 -3.01
N SER A 306 -28.73 -1.86 -4.22
CA SER A 306 -29.60 -2.40 -5.28
C SER A 306 -29.94 -3.90 -5.08
N THR A 307 -28.98 -4.75 -4.71
CA THR A 307 -29.24 -6.18 -4.42
C THR A 307 -29.93 -6.43 -3.08
N ARG A 308 -30.04 -5.42 -2.19
CA ARG A 308 -30.95 -5.48 -1.02
C ARG A 308 -32.43 -5.59 -1.39
N VAL A 309 -32.80 -5.47 -2.67
CA VAL A 309 -34.15 -5.79 -3.17
C VAL A 309 -34.42 -7.31 -3.20
N SER A 310 -33.38 -8.14 -3.05
CA SER A 310 -33.52 -9.59 -2.78
C SER A 310 -33.99 -9.82 -1.32
N THR A 311 -35.23 -9.44 -1.01
CA THR A 311 -35.91 -9.74 0.27
C THR A 311 -36.39 -11.20 0.32
N GLU A 312 -35.54 -12.12 -0.13
CA GLU A 312 -35.81 -13.55 -0.09
C GLU A 312 -35.58 -14.05 1.34
N VAL A 313 -36.68 -14.44 1.97
CA VAL A 313 -36.71 -14.95 3.35
C VAL A 313 -36.67 -16.47 3.27
N SER A 314 -35.75 -17.10 4.00
CA SER A 314 -35.59 -18.55 3.95
C SER A 314 -36.77 -19.29 4.61
N ASP A 315 -37.01 -20.52 4.16
CA ASP A 315 -38.05 -21.39 4.75
C ASP A 315 -37.81 -21.64 6.25
N THR A 316 -36.55 -21.59 6.72
CA THR A 316 -36.21 -21.68 8.14
C THR A 316 -36.73 -20.49 8.93
N THR A 317 -36.57 -19.26 8.44
CA THR A 317 -37.10 -18.06 9.09
C THR A 317 -38.62 -18.04 9.07
N PHE A 318 -39.27 -18.47 7.99
CA PHE A 318 -40.73 -18.65 8.00
C PHE A 318 -41.20 -19.69 9.01
N LYS A 319 -40.49 -20.82 9.15
CA LYS A 319 -40.79 -21.84 10.16
C LYS A 319 -40.66 -21.29 11.58
N GLU A 320 -39.64 -20.49 11.86
CA GLU A 320 -39.41 -19.85 13.16
C GLU A 320 -40.50 -18.81 13.49
N GLU A 321 -40.77 -17.88 12.57
CA GLU A 321 -41.80 -16.84 12.75
C GLU A 321 -43.22 -17.43 12.89
N ILE A 322 -43.53 -18.50 12.15
CA ILE A 322 -44.78 -19.24 12.31
C ILE A 322 -44.85 -19.94 13.68
N GLY A 323 -43.76 -20.55 14.13
CA GLY A 323 -43.70 -21.17 15.47
C GLY A 323 -43.90 -20.15 16.59
N LEU A 324 -43.34 -18.95 16.44
CA LEU A 324 -43.59 -17.83 17.36
C LEU A 324 -45.05 -17.38 17.35
N LEU A 325 -45.65 -17.23 16.16
CA LEU A 325 -47.07 -16.88 16.05
C LEU A 325 -47.97 -17.95 16.69
N GLN A 326 -47.72 -19.24 16.42
CA GLN A 326 -48.44 -20.35 17.06
C GLN A 326 -48.37 -20.26 18.60
N TYR A 327 -47.18 -20.01 19.15
CA TYR A 327 -46.97 -19.87 20.59
C TYR A 327 -47.67 -18.64 21.19
N GLU A 328 -47.68 -17.51 20.47
CA GLU A 328 -48.40 -16.30 20.89
C GLU A 328 -49.92 -16.52 20.91
N VAL A 329 -50.47 -17.17 19.89
CA VAL A 329 -51.88 -17.56 19.81
C VAL A 329 -52.25 -18.51 20.96
N GLN A 330 -51.49 -19.58 21.15
CA GLN A 330 -51.71 -20.55 22.24
C GLN A 330 -51.68 -19.87 23.61
N ASN A 331 -50.68 -19.02 23.88
CA ASN A 331 -50.57 -18.29 25.14
C ASN A 331 -51.73 -17.32 25.35
N TRP A 332 -52.16 -16.61 24.30
CA TRP A 332 -53.28 -15.68 24.40
C TRP A 332 -54.58 -16.42 24.76
N VAL A 333 -54.85 -17.57 24.12
CA VAL A 333 -56.01 -18.41 24.45
C VAL A 333 -55.91 -18.96 25.88
N ILE A 334 -54.74 -19.47 26.29
CA ILE A 334 -54.53 -20.00 27.65
C ILE A 334 -54.72 -18.90 28.70
N ASN A 335 -54.12 -17.72 28.52
CA ASN A 335 -54.15 -16.64 29.51
C ASN A 335 -55.57 -16.12 29.76
N ASN A 336 -56.37 -15.99 28.70
CA ASN A 336 -57.73 -15.45 28.79
C ASN A 336 -58.76 -16.53 29.19
N PHE A 337 -58.67 -17.76 28.66
CA PHE A 337 -59.74 -18.75 28.78
C PHE A 337 -59.47 -19.92 29.74
N ARG A 338 -58.24 -20.13 30.23
CA ARG A 338 -57.93 -21.27 31.15
C ARG A 338 -58.78 -21.29 32.42
N ARG A 339 -59.20 -20.12 32.92
CA ARG A 339 -60.00 -19.99 34.15
C ARG A 339 -61.51 -19.94 33.91
N VAL A 340 -61.96 -19.68 32.68
CA VAL A 340 -63.38 -19.63 32.35
C VAL A 340 -63.95 -21.05 32.42
N LYS A 341 -65.11 -21.22 33.07
CA LYS A 341 -65.87 -22.47 33.04
C LYS A 341 -66.93 -22.35 31.96
N ASN A 342 -66.94 -23.28 31.01
CA ASN A 342 -67.99 -23.35 30.01
C ASN A 342 -68.84 -24.58 30.33
N GLU A 343 -70.05 -24.32 30.82
CA GLU A 343 -71.06 -25.33 31.18
C GLU A 343 -72.23 -25.28 30.17
N ASN A 344 -72.06 -24.59 29.04
CA ASN A 344 -73.02 -24.61 27.93
C ASN A 344 -72.97 -25.97 27.20
N SER A 345 -74.13 -26.48 26.79
CA SER A 345 -74.21 -27.69 25.97
C SER A 345 -73.77 -27.43 24.53
N PRO A 346 -73.38 -28.48 23.76
CA PRO A 346 -72.98 -28.34 22.35
C PRO A 346 -74.01 -27.61 21.48
N GLU A 347 -75.30 -27.91 21.66
CA GLU A 347 -76.38 -27.28 20.90
C GLU A 347 -76.47 -25.78 21.20
N ARG A 348 -76.31 -25.39 22.48
CA ARG A 348 -76.32 -23.99 22.89
C ARG A 348 -75.09 -23.23 22.40
N LEU A 349 -73.94 -23.88 22.27
CA LEU A 349 -72.74 -23.30 21.66
C LEU A 349 -72.95 -23.09 20.15
N CYS A 350 -73.56 -24.04 19.45
CA CYS A 350 -73.94 -23.89 18.05
C CYS A 350 -74.97 -22.75 17.85
N GLU A 351 -76.03 -22.68 18.67
CA GLU A 351 -76.99 -21.57 18.64
C GLU A 351 -76.37 -20.19 18.91
N LYS A 352 -75.26 -20.13 19.66
CA LYS A 352 -74.51 -18.90 19.88
C LYS A 352 -73.64 -18.56 18.67
N LEU A 353 -72.97 -19.57 18.10
CA LEU A 353 -72.13 -19.44 16.91
C LEU A 353 -72.94 -18.96 15.69
N ASP A 354 -74.11 -19.54 15.45
CA ASP A 354 -75.06 -19.16 14.38
C ASP A 354 -75.49 -17.67 14.44
N LYS A 355 -75.24 -16.96 15.56
CA LYS A 355 -75.58 -15.53 15.75
C LYS A 355 -74.41 -14.57 15.60
N VAL A 356 -73.16 -15.05 15.59
CA VAL A 356 -71.95 -14.21 15.65
C VAL A 356 -70.86 -14.56 14.64
N ALA A 357 -70.86 -15.79 14.11
CA ALA A 357 -69.93 -16.20 13.07
C ALA A 357 -70.49 -15.89 11.69
N GLU A 358 -69.61 -15.44 10.80
CA GLU A 358 -69.91 -15.31 9.37
C GLU A 358 -70.00 -16.70 8.70
N PRO A 359 -70.67 -16.84 7.54
CA PRO A 359 -71.00 -18.14 6.96
C PRO A 359 -69.82 -19.07 6.69
N GLU A 360 -68.67 -18.54 6.27
CA GLU A 360 -67.47 -19.33 5.95
C GLU A 360 -66.83 -19.91 7.22
N GLN A 361 -66.73 -19.12 8.29
CA GLN A 361 -66.25 -19.58 9.59
C GLN A 361 -67.25 -20.54 10.25
N LEU A 362 -68.56 -20.32 10.05
CA LEU A 362 -69.60 -21.21 10.55
C LEU A 362 -69.51 -22.62 9.95
N GLU A 363 -69.23 -22.74 8.65
CA GLU A 363 -69.05 -24.03 7.97
C GLU A 363 -67.90 -24.86 8.58
N TYR A 364 -66.78 -24.22 8.93
CA TYR A 364 -65.65 -24.89 9.58
C TYR A 364 -65.88 -25.16 11.08
N LEU A 365 -66.46 -24.21 11.81
CA LEU A 365 -66.54 -24.28 13.27
C LEU A 365 -67.71 -25.12 13.79
N LYS A 366 -68.81 -25.22 13.04
CA LYS A 366 -70.02 -25.92 13.50
C LYS A 366 -69.77 -27.40 13.84
N PRO A 367 -69.11 -28.22 12.98
CA PRO A 367 -68.78 -29.61 13.33
C PRO A 367 -67.94 -29.75 14.61
N ILE A 368 -67.01 -28.81 14.83
CA ILE A 368 -66.13 -28.80 16.01
C ILE A 368 -66.93 -28.52 17.30
N TYR A 369 -67.96 -27.66 17.23
CA TYR A 369 -68.82 -27.32 18.37
C TYR A 369 -69.97 -28.31 18.59
N GLU A 370 -70.41 -29.05 17.57
CA GLU A 370 -71.37 -30.15 17.73
C GLU A 370 -70.79 -31.29 18.58
N LYS A 371 -69.49 -31.59 18.43
CA LYS A 371 -68.72 -32.56 19.24
C LYS A 371 -67.91 -31.90 20.37
N PHE A 372 -68.44 -30.84 21.00
CA PHE A 372 -67.70 -30.06 22.01
C PHE A 372 -67.46 -30.85 23.31
N GLU A 373 -66.18 -31.04 23.66
CA GLU A 373 -65.76 -31.60 24.95
C GLU A 373 -65.11 -30.55 25.87
N ALA A 374 -65.44 -30.62 27.17
CA ALA A 374 -64.87 -29.73 28.18
C ALA A 374 -63.36 -29.96 28.45
N SER A 375 -62.84 -31.15 28.15
CA SER A 375 -61.41 -31.51 28.16
C SER A 375 -60.62 -30.70 27.12
N ALA A 376 -61.09 -30.70 25.87
CA ALA A 376 -60.46 -30.09 24.70
C ALA A 376 -60.83 -28.60 24.47
N ARG A 377 -61.56 -27.98 25.40
CA ARG A 377 -62.12 -26.62 25.26
C ARG A 377 -61.10 -25.54 24.85
N LEU A 378 -59.85 -25.62 25.31
CA LEU A 378 -58.83 -24.61 25.00
C LEU A 378 -58.35 -24.76 23.55
N GLN A 379 -58.21 -26.00 23.10
CA GLN A 379 -57.86 -26.35 21.72
C GLN A 379 -58.99 -25.96 20.76
N ILE A 380 -60.26 -26.12 21.17
CA ILE A 380 -61.42 -25.66 20.39
C ILE A 380 -61.46 -24.12 20.28
N TYR A 381 -61.17 -23.38 21.37
CA TYR A 381 -61.05 -21.91 21.29
C TYR A 381 -59.85 -21.49 20.41
N GLN A 382 -58.75 -22.25 20.43
CA GLN A 382 -57.60 -22.01 19.56
C GLN A 382 -57.94 -22.32 18.09
N ALA A 383 -58.75 -23.34 17.80
CA ALA A 383 -59.26 -23.62 16.47
C ALA A 383 -60.20 -22.51 15.96
N THR A 384 -61.06 -21.97 16.84
CA THR A 384 -61.92 -20.80 16.57
C THR A 384 -61.11 -19.57 16.20
N PHE A 385 -60.10 -19.25 17.02
CA PHE A 385 -59.16 -18.18 16.75
C PHE A 385 -58.43 -18.36 15.40
N THR A 386 -57.98 -19.58 15.14
CA THR A 386 -57.21 -19.95 13.94
C THR A 386 -58.06 -19.83 12.67
N CYS A 387 -59.34 -20.22 12.74
CA CYS A 387 -60.30 -20.07 11.64
C CYS A 387 -60.41 -18.60 11.18
N TYR A 388 -60.46 -17.64 12.11
CA TYR A 388 -60.44 -16.22 11.74
C TYR A 388 -59.08 -15.74 11.20
N ILE A 389 -57.96 -16.22 11.75
CA ILE A 389 -56.64 -15.89 11.18
C ILE A 389 -56.45 -16.44 9.76
N MET A 390 -57.14 -17.52 9.37
CA MET A 390 -57.05 -18.02 7.98
C MET A 390 -57.51 -16.99 6.94
N GLU A 391 -58.41 -16.05 7.26
CA GLU A 391 -58.76 -14.93 6.36
C GLU A 391 -57.52 -14.13 5.91
N ILE A 392 -56.54 -13.99 6.81
CA ILE A 392 -55.25 -13.31 6.54
C ILE A 392 -54.36 -14.13 5.61
N PHE A 393 -54.40 -15.46 5.76
CA PHE A 393 -53.51 -16.40 5.09
C PHE A 393 -54.02 -16.92 3.76
N ASP A 394 -55.35 -16.96 3.56
CA ASP A 394 -55.99 -17.37 2.31
C ASP A 394 -56.15 -16.22 1.32
N GLU A 395 -56.09 -14.95 1.76
CA GLU A 395 -56.08 -13.79 0.86
C GLU A 395 -54.92 -13.91 -0.16
N PRO A 396 -55.20 -14.12 -1.47
CA PRO A 396 -54.17 -14.44 -2.46
C PRO A 396 -53.18 -13.28 -2.73
N TYR A 397 -53.52 -12.07 -2.29
CA TYR A 397 -52.73 -10.87 -2.48
C TYR A 397 -52.25 -10.31 -1.12
N LEU A 398 -52.11 -8.99 -0.97
CA LEU A 398 -51.80 -8.38 0.33
C LEU A 398 -53.10 -8.17 1.12
N PHE A 399 -53.19 -8.79 2.30
CA PHE A 399 -54.28 -8.54 3.24
C PHE A 399 -54.40 -7.05 3.59
N GLY A 400 -55.62 -6.52 3.62
CA GLY A 400 -55.95 -5.10 3.64
C GLY A 400 -56.42 -4.56 2.27
N LEU A 401 -56.04 -5.18 1.15
CA LEU A 401 -56.50 -4.76 -0.19
C LEU A 401 -57.98 -5.07 -0.47
N GLN A 402 -58.64 -5.88 0.36
CA GLN A 402 -60.09 -6.11 0.30
C GLN A 402 -60.95 -4.91 0.73
N GLY A 403 -60.33 -3.83 1.24
CA GLY A 403 -61.03 -2.60 1.64
C GLY A 403 -61.72 -1.86 0.48
N GLN A 404 -62.72 -1.04 0.81
CA GLN A 404 -63.60 -0.37 -0.17
C GLN A 404 -62.92 0.69 -1.07
N ARG A 405 -61.63 1.03 -0.84
CA ARG A 405 -60.93 2.06 -1.62
C ARG A 405 -60.75 1.66 -3.08
N ASP A 406 -61.17 2.53 -4.00
CA ASP A 406 -61.21 2.25 -5.44
C ASP A 406 -59.87 1.87 -6.08
N TRP A 407 -58.75 2.31 -5.52
CA TRP A 407 -57.43 1.95 -6.02
C TRP A 407 -57.05 0.51 -5.63
N ALA A 408 -57.43 0.04 -4.44
CA ALA A 408 -57.14 -1.30 -3.95
C ALA A 408 -57.94 -2.33 -4.75
N ARG A 409 -59.24 -2.06 -4.95
CA ARG A 409 -60.12 -2.86 -5.83
C ARG A 409 -59.58 -2.95 -7.26
N ARG A 410 -59.14 -1.83 -7.85
CA ARG A 410 -58.52 -1.81 -9.19
C ARG A 410 -57.18 -2.56 -9.25
N SER A 411 -56.36 -2.47 -8.21
CA SER A 411 -55.10 -3.21 -8.11
C SER A 411 -55.35 -4.72 -8.05
N ARG A 412 -56.38 -5.16 -7.30
CA ARG A 412 -56.83 -6.56 -7.25
C ARG A 412 -57.30 -7.05 -8.63
N GLN A 413 -58.18 -6.31 -9.28
CA GLN A 413 -58.67 -6.64 -10.63
C GLN A 413 -57.54 -6.70 -11.69
N ALA A 414 -56.54 -5.81 -11.60
CA ALA A 414 -55.36 -5.86 -12.45
C ALA A 414 -54.49 -7.10 -12.16
N ALA A 415 -54.32 -7.46 -10.88
CA ALA A 415 -53.62 -8.67 -10.47
C ALA A 415 -54.34 -9.93 -10.99
N ASP A 416 -55.67 -10.03 -10.85
CA ASP A 416 -56.47 -11.14 -11.38
C ASP A 416 -56.33 -11.28 -12.90
N ALA A 417 -56.42 -10.16 -13.64
CA ALA A 417 -56.26 -10.15 -15.09
C ALA A 417 -54.86 -10.56 -15.55
N LEU A 418 -53.81 -10.02 -14.90
CA LEU A 418 -52.42 -10.36 -15.22
C LEU A 418 -52.08 -11.81 -14.90
N ARG A 419 -52.65 -12.40 -13.83
CA ARG A 419 -52.48 -13.82 -13.48
C ARG A 419 -53.00 -14.78 -14.56
N VAL A 420 -53.97 -14.35 -15.37
CA VAL A 420 -54.54 -15.15 -16.47
C VAL A 420 -53.76 -14.99 -17.78
N VAL A 421 -53.12 -13.84 -17.99
CA VAL A 421 -52.44 -13.48 -19.26
C VAL A 421 -50.94 -13.76 -19.24
N LEU A 422 -50.29 -13.63 -18.09
CA LEU A 422 -48.84 -13.85 -17.95
C LEU A 422 -48.51 -15.32 -17.69
N ASP A 423 -47.34 -15.75 -18.13
CA ASP A 423 -46.74 -17.01 -17.68
C ASP A 423 -46.39 -16.94 -16.17
N GLN A 424 -46.19 -18.11 -15.57
CA GLN A 424 -45.98 -18.25 -14.13
C GLN A 424 -44.73 -17.52 -13.61
N GLU A 425 -43.67 -17.42 -14.40
CA GLU A 425 -42.42 -16.74 -14.02
C GLU A 425 -42.58 -15.22 -14.09
N THR A 426 -43.10 -14.71 -15.20
CA THR A 426 -43.38 -13.28 -15.40
C THR A 426 -44.41 -12.77 -14.40
N TRP A 427 -45.46 -13.55 -14.13
CA TRP A 427 -46.43 -13.27 -13.06
C TRP A 427 -45.75 -13.15 -11.71
N ASN A 428 -44.92 -14.12 -11.31
CA ASN A 428 -44.25 -14.09 -10.01
C ASN A 428 -43.31 -12.88 -9.89
N ARG A 429 -42.55 -12.55 -10.95
CA ARG A 429 -41.69 -11.35 -11.00
C ARG A 429 -42.50 -10.06 -10.83
N TRP A 430 -43.62 -9.93 -11.56
CA TRP A 430 -44.51 -8.77 -11.47
C TRP A 430 -45.14 -8.65 -10.07
N ARG A 431 -45.64 -9.77 -9.53
CA ARG A 431 -46.25 -9.89 -8.19
C ARG A 431 -45.29 -9.41 -7.11
N VAL A 432 -44.08 -9.98 -7.07
CA VAL A 432 -43.04 -9.61 -6.09
C VAL A 432 -42.75 -8.13 -6.14
N THR A 433 -42.44 -7.60 -7.33
CA THR A 433 -42.04 -6.19 -7.50
C THR A 433 -43.17 -5.23 -7.11
N THR A 434 -44.40 -5.54 -7.54
CA THR A 434 -45.57 -4.67 -7.34
C THR A 434 -46.08 -4.73 -5.90
N PHE A 435 -46.17 -5.92 -5.31
CA PHE A 435 -46.62 -6.07 -3.93
C PHE A 435 -45.58 -5.57 -2.93
N GLU A 436 -44.28 -5.71 -3.20
CA GLU A 436 -43.26 -5.11 -2.33
C GLU A 436 -43.27 -3.56 -2.40
N ALA A 437 -43.60 -2.99 -3.55
CA ALA A 437 -43.85 -1.54 -3.66
C ALA A 437 -45.12 -1.11 -2.91
N LEU A 438 -46.22 -1.86 -3.05
CA LEU A 438 -47.48 -1.58 -2.35
C LEU A 438 -47.35 -1.73 -0.83
N ARG A 439 -46.65 -2.78 -0.35
CA ARG A 439 -46.40 -3.06 1.08
C ARG A 439 -45.71 -1.90 1.80
N ARG A 440 -44.90 -1.13 1.09
CA ARG A 440 -44.17 0.05 1.61
C ARG A 440 -44.97 1.36 1.53
N SER A 441 -46.17 1.35 0.95
CA SER A 441 -46.99 2.56 0.79
C SER A 441 -47.77 2.88 2.08
N ALA A 442 -47.80 4.14 2.51
CA ALA A 442 -48.59 4.55 3.68
C ALA A 442 -50.09 4.22 3.53
N SER A 443 -50.60 4.25 2.29
CA SER A 443 -52.00 3.94 1.98
C SER A 443 -52.39 2.48 2.21
N ILE A 444 -51.46 1.52 2.18
CA ILE A 444 -51.76 0.14 2.58
C ILE A 444 -51.72 -0.01 4.11
N THR A 445 -50.83 0.70 4.81
CA THR A 445 -50.71 0.64 6.27
C THR A 445 -52.02 1.04 6.95
N GLU A 446 -52.69 2.08 6.47
CA GLU A 446 -54.02 2.49 6.95
C GLU A 446 -55.09 1.38 6.76
N LEU A 447 -55.06 0.70 5.61
CA LEU A 447 -55.99 -0.40 5.31
C LEU A 447 -55.70 -1.63 6.15
N VAL A 448 -54.43 -1.96 6.35
CA VAL A 448 -53.95 -3.03 7.23
C VAL A 448 -54.39 -2.76 8.67
N GLU A 449 -54.24 -1.54 9.19
CA GLU A 449 -54.69 -1.22 10.53
C GLU A 449 -56.21 -1.37 10.69
N SER A 450 -57.00 -0.87 9.72
CA SER A 450 -58.45 -1.05 9.72
C SER A 450 -58.87 -2.52 9.70
N ALA A 451 -58.22 -3.35 8.87
CA ALA A 451 -58.50 -4.78 8.77
C ALA A 451 -58.02 -5.56 10.01
N THR A 452 -56.91 -5.14 10.63
CA THR A 452 -56.42 -5.66 11.91
C THR A 452 -57.48 -5.49 12.99
N SER A 453 -58.06 -4.28 13.12
CA SER A 453 -59.13 -4.03 14.09
C SER A 453 -60.36 -4.89 13.82
N GLY A 454 -60.77 -5.03 12.56
CA GLY A 454 -61.93 -5.87 12.18
C GLY A 454 -61.78 -7.33 12.60
N ILE A 455 -60.68 -8.00 12.25
CA ILE A 455 -60.44 -9.39 12.68
C ILE A 455 -60.31 -9.50 14.21
N THR A 456 -59.65 -8.53 14.84
CA THR A 456 -59.52 -8.49 16.31
C THR A 456 -60.90 -8.44 16.99
N GLU A 457 -61.79 -7.59 16.48
CA GLU A 457 -63.17 -7.46 16.96
C GLU A 457 -63.99 -8.74 16.73
N MET A 458 -63.94 -9.34 15.53
CA MET A 458 -64.67 -10.59 15.22
C MET A 458 -64.25 -11.78 16.10
N ILE A 459 -62.93 -11.95 16.34
CA ILE A 459 -62.40 -12.98 17.24
C ILE A 459 -62.91 -12.73 18.67
N CYS A 460 -62.82 -11.49 19.16
CA CYS A 460 -63.28 -11.12 20.50
C CYS A 460 -64.79 -11.33 20.68
N ILE A 461 -65.63 -10.87 19.74
CA ILE A 461 -67.09 -11.06 19.76
C ILE A 461 -67.44 -12.55 19.78
N THR A 462 -66.82 -13.35 18.91
CA THR A 462 -67.12 -14.78 18.79
C THR A 462 -66.74 -15.53 20.07
N LEU A 463 -65.51 -15.35 20.57
CA LEU A 463 -65.06 -16.01 21.79
C LEU A 463 -65.81 -15.50 23.03
N GLN A 464 -66.18 -14.21 23.09
CA GLN A 464 -67.02 -13.66 24.14
C GLN A 464 -68.41 -14.32 24.16
N ALA A 465 -69.08 -14.43 23.02
CA ALA A 465 -70.38 -15.09 22.91
C ALA A 465 -70.33 -16.58 23.30
N LEU A 466 -69.26 -17.29 22.94
CA LEU A 466 -69.09 -18.72 23.24
C LEU A 466 -68.70 -18.99 24.69
N THR A 467 -68.05 -18.05 25.38
CA THR A 467 -67.48 -18.23 26.73
C THR A 467 -68.16 -17.45 27.85
N ASP A 468 -69.06 -16.51 27.52
CA ASP A 468 -69.79 -15.64 28.45
C ASP A 468 -68.88 -14.77 29.36
N ALA A 469 -67.62 -14.53 28.98
CA ALA A 469 -66.67 -13.73 29.76
C ALA A 469 -66.65 -12.24 29.35
N GLU A 470 -66.34 -11.34 30.30
CA GLU A 470 -66.69 -9.91 30.21
C GLU A 470 -65.55 -8.97 29.76
N ASP A 471 -64.30 -9.45 29.62
CA ASP A 471 -63.08 -8.62 29.53
C ASP A 471 -62.65 -8.16 28.10
N SER A 472 -63.59 -7.72 27.26
CA SER A 472 -63.38 -7.49 25.81
C SER A 472 -62.23 -6.50 25.45
N GLU A 473 -62.09 -5.36 26.13
CA GLU A 473 -61.07 -4.34 25.76
C GLU A 473 -59.61 -4.80 26.00
N THR A 474 -59.39 -5.57 27.07
CA THR A 474 -58.06 -6.12 27.39
C THR A 474 -57.65 -7.22 26.42
N TRP A 475 -58.63 -7.98 25.94
CA TRP A 475 -58.45 -8.98 24.90
C TRP A 475 -58.08 -8.32 23.57
N GLN A 476 -58.84 -7.32 23.11
CA GLN A 476 -58.57 -6.62 21.86
C GLN A 476 -57.17 -5.99 21.82
N SER A 477 -56.78 -5.29 22.90
CA SER A 477 -55.48 -4.63 23.00
C SER A 477 -54.29 -5.60 23.04
N SER A 478 -54.45 -6.77 23.66
CA SER A 478 -53.43 -7.84 23.65
C SER A 478 -53.43 -8.68 22.37
N LEU A 479 -54.56 -8.75 21.65
CA LEU A 479 -54.71 -9.49 20.40
C LEU A 479 -54.18 -8.73 19.18
N LYS A 480 -54.43 -7.41 19.09
CA LYS A 480 -53.98 -6.56 17.98
C LYS A 480 -52.52 -6.82 17.52
N PRO A 481 -51.49 -6.91 18.39
CA PRO A 481 -50.12 -7.20 17.94
C PRO A 481 -49.92 -8.60 17.35
N ILE A 482 -50.69 -9.61 17.78
CA ILE A 482 -50.64 -10.98 17.25
C ILE A 482 -51.20 -11.00 15.82
N ILE A 483 -52.34 -10.32 15.61
CA ILE A 483 -52.95 -10.14 14.27
C ILE A 483 -52.00 -9.35 13.35
N GLN A 484 -51.36 -8.29 13.85
CA GLN A 484 -50.36 -7.53 13.08
C GLN A 484 -49.16 -8.39 12.67
N ARG A 485 -48.70 -9.33 13.51
CA ARG A 485 -47.66 -10.30 13.11
C ARG A 485 -48.16 -11.25 12.02
N ALA A 486 -49.36 -11.82 12.17
CA ALA A 486 -49.94 -12.70 11.15
C ALA A 486 -50.03 -12.00 9.78
N ILE A 487 -50.50 -10.74 9.73
CA ILE A 487 -50.56 -9.95 8.51
C ILE A 487 -49.16 -9.67 7.95
N SER A 488 -48.21 -9.26 8.80
CA SER A 488 -46.82 -8.97 8.38
C SER A 488 -46.13 -10.20 7.80
N LEU A 489 -46.43 -11.38 8.35
CA LEU A 489 -45.91 -12.68 7.92
C LEU A 489 -46.54 -13.13 6.59
N ALA A 490 -47.87 -13.03 6.47
CA ALA A 490 -48.59 -13.27 5.22
C ALA A 490 -48.08 -12.36 4.08
N HIS A 491 -47.96 -11.06 4.34
CA HIS A 491 -47.38 -10.08 3.41
C HIS A 491 -45.96 -10.47 3.00
N SER A 492 -45.12 -10.87 3.95
CA SER A 492 -43.73 -11.27 3.68
C SER A 492 -43.64 -12.51 2.81
N MET A 493 -44.58 -13.46 2.94
CA MET A 493 -44.69 -14.63 2.05
C MET A 493 -45.23 -14.27 0.66
N ARG A 494 -46.15 -13.31 0.55
CA ARG A 494 -46.75 -12.87 -0.72
C ARG A 494 -45.79 -12.10 -1.63
N VAL A 495 -44.73 -11.52 -1.06
CA VAL A 495 -43.62 -10.86 -1.78
C VAL A 495 -42.40 -11.77 -2.01
N GLN A 496 -42.48 -13.06 -1.68
CA GLN A 496 -41.44 -14.02 -2.08
C GLN A 496 -41.55 -14.39 -3.56
N THR A 497 -40.45 -14.84 -4.15
CA THR A 497 -40.44 -15.48 -5.46
C THR A 497 -41.26 -16.78 -5.41
N ALA A 498 -40.93 -17.68 -4.47
CA ALA A 498 -41.69 -18.89 -4.17
C ALA A 498 -43.15 -18.60 -3.75
N GLN A 499 -44.02 -19.61 -3.87
CA GLN A 499 -45.41 -19.52 -3.44
C GLN A 499 -45.65 -20.35 -2.18
N TYR A 500 -46.29 -19.73 -1.18
CA TYR A 500 -46.66 -20.37 0.07
C TYR A 500 -48.18 -20.46 0.18
N LYS A 501 -48.66 -21.63 0.59
CA LYS A 501 -50.07 -21.88 0.87
C LYS A 501 -50.23 -22.46 2.28
N PHE A 502 -51.14 -21.85 3.04
CA PHE A 502 -51.63 -22.40 4.29
C PHE A 502 -52.71 -23.44 4.02
N VAL A 503 -52.77 -24.45 4.87
CA VAL A 503 -53.80 -25.50 4.84
C VAL A 503 -54.27 -25.74 6.26
N LEU A 504 -55.54 -25.46 6.52
CA LEU A 504 -56.19 -25.80 7.79
C LEU A 504 -56.95 -27.13 7.60
N PRO A 505 -56.55 -28.24 8.26
CA PRO A 505 -57.29 -29.49 8.23
C PRO A 505 -58.72 -29.31 8.75
N VAL A 506 -59.69 -29.94 8.08
CA VAL A 506 -61.10 -29.92 8.50
C VAL A 506 -61.38 -30.98 9.56
N SER A 507 -62.47 -30.80 10.31
CA SER A 507 -62.99 -31.82 11.22
C SER A 507 -63.28 -33.12 10.47
N GLU A 508 -63.09 -34.26 11.12
CA GLU A 508 -63.32 -35.63 10.62
C GLU A 508 -62.43 -36.05 9.44
N GLN A 509 -61.41 -35.26 9.10
CA GLN A 509 -60.38 -35.67 8.15
C GLN A 509 -59.46 -36.74 8.78
N PRO A 510 -59.05 -37.80 8.05
CA PRO A 510 -58.01 -38.71 8.51
C PRO A 510 -56.69 -37.99 8.84
N PHE A 511 -56.04 -38.41 9.92
CA PHE A 511 -54.75 -37.87 10.33
C PHE A 511 -53.65 -38.21 9.31
N ASP A 512 -52.95 -37.18 8.83
CA ASP A 512 -51.81 -37.31 7.92
C ASP A 512 -50.53 -36.93 8.66
N SER A 513 -49.70 -37.92 8.99
CA SER A 513 -48.46 -37.70 9.74
C SER A 513 -47.38 -36.95 8.95
N GLU A 514 -47.50 -36.75 7.64
CA GLU A 514 -46.60 -35.89 6.86
C GLU A 514 -47.01 -34.41 6.98
N LEU A 515 -48.31 -34.13 6.93
CA LEU A 515 -48.87 -32.76 6.96
C LEU A 515 -49.21 -32.26 8.37
N MET A 516 -49.40 -33.14 9.34
CA MET A 516 -50.00 -32.83 10.65
C MET A 516 -49.16 -33.36 11.82
N GLU A 517 -49.37 -32.76 12.98
CA GLU A 517 -48.78 -33.13 14.26
C GLU A 517 -49.88 -33.06 15.33
N ASP A 518 -50.11 -34.19 15.99
CA ASP A 518 -51.10 -34.32 17.06
C ASP A 518 -50.59 -33.65 18.34
N VAL A 519 -51.33 -32.66 18.85
CA VAL A 519 -50.97 -31.91 20.07
C VAL A 519 -51.52 -32.54 21.35
N ALA A 520 -52.38 -33.55 21.26
CA ALA A 520 -52.79 -34.34 22.43
C ALA A 520 -51.67 -35.33 22.80
N GLY A 521 -51.05 -35.99 21.81
CA GLY A 521 -49.86 -36.83 22.00
C GLY A 521 -50.12 -38.13 22.77
N GLU A 522 -51.38 -38.58 22.84
CA GLU A 522 -51.83 -39.73 23.64
C GLU A 522 -52.20 -40.97 22.79
N GLY A 523 -52.22 -40.87 21.46
CA GLY A 523 -52.60 -41.97 20.55
C GLY A 523 -51.47 -42.93 20.21
N ASP A 524 -51.82 -44.21 20.01
CA ASP A 524 -50.94 -45.24 19.48
C ASP A 524 -50.65 -44.99 17.97
N ASP A 525 -49.47 -45.36 17.48
CA ASP A 525 -49.05 -45.00 16.11
C ASP A 525 -49.77 -45.81 15.02
N ASP A 526 -50.39 -46.93 15.38
CA ASP A 526 -51.03 -47.88 14.46
C ASP A 526 -52.57 -47.68 14.29
N ALA A 527 -53.21 -46.73 14.98
CA ALA A 527 -54.67 -46.54 14.98
C ALA A 527 -55.19 -45.55 13.91
N GLU A 528 -56.39 -45.80 13.36
CA GLU A 528 -57.09 -44.88 12.44
C GLU A 528 -57.63 -43.65 13.19
N ARG A 529 -56.79 -42.64 13.32
CA ARG A 529 -57.10 -41.36 13.98
C ARG A 529 -57.79 -40.36 13.05
N LEU A 530 -58.85 -39.73 13.54
CA LEU A 530 -59.55 -38.63 12.89
C LEU A 530 -59.20 -37.29 13.54
N VAL A 531 -59.13 -36.22 12.74
CA VAL A 531 -58.91 -34.86 13.22
C VAL A 531 -60.20 -34.33 13.85
N ARG A 532 -60.16 -33.97 15.13
CA ARG A 532 -61.26 -33.25 15.81
C ARG A 532 -61.26 -31.78 15.44
N CYS A 533 -60.09 -31.13 15.53
CA CYS A 533 -59.93 -29.73 15.13
C CYS A 533 -58.45 -29.39 14.88
N ALA A 534 -58.20 -28.44 13.99
CA ALA A 534 -56.88 -27.85 13.81
C ALA A 534 -56.72 -26.59 14.67
N THR A 535 -55.75 -26.62 15.57
CA THR A 535 -55.35 -25.52 16.47
C THR A 535 -54.32 -24.57 15.84
N PHE A 536 -53.72 -24.96 14.70
CA PHE A 536 -52.87 -24.12 13.86
C PHE A 536 -52.72 -24.74 12.44
N PRO A 537 -52.69 -23.96 11.34
CA PRO A 537 -52.58 -24.50 9.98
C PRO A 537 -51.18 -25.04 9.64
N ALA A 538 -51.11 -25.91 8.65
CA ALA A 538 -49.87 -26.27 7.97
C ALA A 538 -49.41 -25.13 7.04
N LEU A 539 -48.10 -24.97 6.89
CA LEU A 539 -47.49 -24.12 5.85
C LEU A 539 -46.82 -25.02 4.81
N THR A 540 -47.30 -24.94 3.56
CA THR A 540 -46.74 -25.66 2.43
C THR A 540 -46.12 -24.70 1.42
N LYS A 541 -44.92 -25.03 0.95
CA LYS A 541 -44.26 -24.37 -0.17
C LYS A 541 -44.68 -25.07 -1.45
N LEU A 542 -45.34 -24.34 -2.34
CA LEU A 542 -45.69 -24.81 -3.67
C LEU A 542 -44.43 -24.66 -4.54
N GLY A 543 -43.89 -25.79 -4.98
CA GLY A 543 -42.59 -25.88 -5.64
C GLY A 543 -42.47 -24.97 -6.86
N GLN A 544 -41.35 -24.26 -6.96
CA GLN A 544 -41.03 -23.35 -8.06
C GLN A 544 -39.54 -23.42 -8.38
N GLU A 545 -39.08 -24.57 -8.85
CA GLU A 545 -37.80 -24.70 -9.57
C GLU A 545 -37.75 -26.04 -10.30
N SER A 546 -37.56 -26.00 -11.62
CA SER A 546 -37.55 -27.14 -12.56
C SER A 546 -38.86 -27.91 -12.77
N VAL A 547 -39.04 -28.40 -14.01
CA VAL A 547 -40.20 -29.18 -14.49
C VAL A 547 -40.28 -30.59 -13.85
N THR A 548 -39.25 -31.00 -13.12
CA THR A 548 -39.07 -32.36 -12.59
C THR A 548 -39.54 -32.56 -11.14
N SER A 549 -39.82 -31.50 -10.39
CA SER A 549 -40.06 -31.57 -8.94
C SER A 549 -41.39 -30.95 -8.52
N THR A 550 -42.51 -31.64 -8.81
CA THR A 550 -43.86 -31.27 -8.34
C THR A 550 -44.08 -31.51 -6.83
N ALA A 551 -43.00 -31.67 -6.05
CA ALA A 551 -43.06 -31.97 -4.63
C ALA A 551 -43.54 -30.73 -3.85
N ARG A 552 -44.67 -30.85 -3.14
CA ARG A 552 -45.08 -29.87 -2.13
C ARG A 552 -44.18 -30.07 -0.91
N GLN A 553 -43.41 -29.06 -0.54
CA GLN A 553 -42.56 -29.14 0.64
C GLN A 553 -43.33 -28.62 1.85
N VAL A 554 -43.46 -29.44 2.88
CA VAL A 554 -44.03 -29.03 4.17
C VAL A 554 -42.97 -28.22 4.92
N VAL A 555 -43.27 -26.94 5.19
CA VAL A 555 -42.39 -26.04 5.96
C VAL A 555 -42.76 -26.12 7.45
N VAL A 556 -44.07 -26.15 7.73
CA VAL A 556 -44.65 -26.32 9.07
C VAL A 556 -45.83 -27.28 8.97
N LYS A 557 -45.92 -28.26 9.88
CA LYS A 557 -47.07 -29.17 9.98
C LYS A 557 -48.23 -28.49 10.71
N ALA A 558 -49.46 -28.83 10.34
CA ALA A 558 -50.65 -28.41 11.08
C ALA A 558 -50.62 -28.97 12.49
N LYS A 559 -51.16 -28.23 13.46
CA LYS A 559 -51.26 -28.65 14.86
C LYS A 559 -52.69 -29.09 15.13
N VAL A 560 -52.95 -30.39 15.18
CA VAL A 560 -54.31 -30.96 15.26
C VAL A 560 -54.54 -31.64 16.61
N VAL A 561 -55.79 -31.67 17.05
CA VAL A 561 -56.24 -32.62 18.08
C VAL A 561 -56.90 -33.78 17.36
N CYS A 562 -56.45 -35.00 17.64
CA CYS A 562 -57.05 -36.22 17.11
C CYS A 562 -58.00 -36.89 18.11
N PHE A 563 -58.82 -37.80 17.60
CA PHE A 563 -59.57 -38.79 18.37
C PHE A 563 -59.54 -40.12 17.59
N ASP A 564 -59.69 -41.24 18.29
CA ASP A 564 -59.72 -42.55 17.66
C ASP A 564 -61.12 -42.80 17.05
N ALA A 565 -61.17 -43.34 15.84
CA ALA A 565 -62.45 -43.57 15.15
C ALA A 565 -63.37 -44.56 15.88
N ASP A 566 -62.80 -45.44 16.70
CA ASP A 566 -63.51 -46.46 17.48
C ASP A 566 -64.22 -45.90 18.74
N ASP A 567 -63.91 -44.67 19.17
CA ASP A 567 -64.55 -44.01 20.33
C ASP A 567 -65.99 -43.48 20.02
N GLU A 568 -66.52 -43.69 18.81
CA GLU A 568 -67.88 -43.24 18.43
C GLU A 568 -69.02 -44.23 18.77
N GLU A 569 -68.75 -45.42 19.37
CA GLU A 569 -69.81 -46.27 19.94
C GLU A 569 -70.10 -45.96 21.44
N PRO A 570 -71.35 -45.63 21.84
CA PRO A 570 -71.72 -45.15 23.19
C PRO A 570 -72.01 -46.24 24.25
#